data_AF-A0AAD5GHX9-F1
#
_entry.id   AF-A0AAD5GHX9-F1
#
_cell.length_a   1.000
_cell.length_b   1.000
_cell.length_c   1.000
_cell.angle_alpha   90.00
_cell.angle_beta   90.00
_cell.angle_gamma   90.00
#
_symmetry.space_group_name_H-M   'P 1'
#
loop_
_entity.id
_entity.type
_entity.pdbx_description
1 polymer ?
#
loop_
_entity_poly.entity_id
_entity_poly.type
_entity_poly.pdbx_seq_one_letter_code
_entity_poly.pdbx_strand_id
1 'polypeptide(L)'
;MSSTLLELTRAAHEDVERFETLIVKDLQNEPASNKARLYQSHRVRYMIDQITSTTHKLVETYEDKDNTRKVEIAALGGQTTATGTNAFSAFYDRLKEIRECHRGRPSAGVVDTADEYEKLLEEEPQIEFSGEVSQSMHMVNCFT
;
A
#
# COMPACT_ATOMS: atom_id res chain seq x y z
N MET A 1 16.00 1.77 -1.16
CA MET A 1 14.95 2.80 -1.11
C MET A 1 15.29 3.70 0.05
N SER A 2 15.70 4.95 -0.19
CA SER A 2 15.70 5.98 0.85
C SER A 2 14.21 6.28 1.12
N SER A 3 13.61 5.65 2.13
CA SER A 3 12.19 5.81 2.42
C SER A 3 11.98 7.11 3.19
N THR A 4 11.85 8.23 2.48
CA THR A 4 11.44 9.48 3.11
C THR A 4 9.97 9.38 3.53
N LEU A 5 9.56 10.19 4.50
CA LEU A 5 8.19 10.12 5.01
C LEU A 5 7.17 10.44 3.92
N LEU A 6 7.48 11.40 3.04
CA LEU A 6 6.60 11.74 1.92
C LEU A 6 6.51 10.62 0.89
N GLU A 7 7.61 9.92 0.61
CA GLU A 7 7.58 8.78 -0.29
C GLU A 7 6.80 7.60 0.31
N LEU A 8 6.93 7.34 1.62
CA LEU A 8 6.10 6.36 2.32
C LEU A 8 4.61 6.74 2.29
N THR A 9 4.30 8.03 2.46
CA THR A 9 2.93 8.53 2.36
C THR A 9 2.36 8.32 0.97
N ARG A 10 3.15 8.63 -0.08
CA ARG A 10 2.78 8.43 -1.48
C ARG A 10 2.52 6.96 -1.78
N ALA A 11 3.43 6.07 -1.36
CA ALA A 11 3.29 4.63 -1.54
C ALA A 11 2.05 4.07 -0.82
N ALA A 12 1.77 4.52 0.40
CA ALA A 12 0.59 4.11 1.15
C ALA A 12 -0.73 4.52 0.46
N HIS A 13 -0.81 5.71 -0.16
CA HIS A 13 -1.97 6.10 -0.97
C HIS A 13 -2.11 5.23 -2.23
N GLU A 14 -0.99 4.94 -2.89
CA GLU A 14 -0.97 4.07 -4.07
C GLU A 14 -1.45 2.65 -3.72
N ASP A 15 -1.04 2.09 -2.58
CA ASP A 15 -1.51 0.78 -2.11
C ASP A 15 -3.03 0.77 -1.87
N VAL A 16 -3.58 1.83 -1.28
CA VAL A 16 -5.04 1.96 -1.06
C VAL A 16 -5.78 1.96 -2.40
N GLU A 17 -5.35 2.77 -3.37
CA GLU A 17 -5.96 2.86 -4.70
C GLU A 17 -5.90 1.50 -5.45
N ARG A 18 -4.79 0.77 -5.29
CA ARG A 18 -4.62 -0.57 -5.87
C ARG A 18 -5.58 -1.57 -5.26
N PHE A 19 -5.71 -1.62 -3.94
CA PHE A 19 -6.68 -2.51 -3.29
C PHE A 19 -8.13 -2.16 -3.69
N GLU A 20 -8.49 -0.89 -3.77
CA GLU A 20 -9.81 -0.47 -4.24
C GLU A 20 -10.08 -0.95 -5.68
N THR A 21 -9.11 -0.76 -6.57
CA THR A 21 -9.20 -1.23 -7.96
C THR A 21 -9.32 -2.74 -8.05
N LEU A 22 -8.56 -3.48 -7.24
CA LEU A 22 -8.64 -4.95 -7.18
C LEU A 22 -9.99 -5.43 -6.64
N ILE A 23 -10.53 -4.79 -5.60
CA ILE A 23 -11.86 -5.11 -5.08
C ILE A 23 -12.91 -4.91 -6.17
N VAL A 24 -12.84 -3.80 -6.91
CA VAL A 24 -13.76 -3.54 -8.03
C VAL A 24 -13.63 -4.61 -9.12
N LYS A 25 -12.40 -4.97 -9.52
CA LYS A 25 -12.14 -6.04 -10.49
C LYS A 25 -12.68 -7.39 -10.00
N ASP A 26 -12.47 -7.74 -8.72
CA ASP A 26 -12.93 -9.02 -8.15
C ASP A 26 -14.46 -9.07 -8.11
N LEU A 27 -15.12 -8.01 -7.64
CA LEU A 27 -16.58 -7.94 -7.52
C LEU A 27 -17.32 -7.85 -8.86
N GLN A 28 -16.66 -7.40 -9.94
CA GLN A 28 -17.21 -7.45 -11.29
C GLN A 28 -17.36 -8.87 -11.82
N ASN A 29 -16.58 -9.83 -11.28
CA ASN A 29 -16.69 -11.24 -11.65
C ASN A 29 -17.76 -11.94 -10.80
N GLU A 30 -18.86 -12.35 -11.43
CA GLU A 30 -19.94 -13.05 -10.73
C GLU A 30 -19.54 -14.51 -10.43
N PRO A 31 -19.55 -14.94 -9.15
CA PRO A 31 -19.07 -16.27 -8.77
C PRO A 31 -20.04 -17.38 -9.20
N ALA A 32 -19.53 -18.38 -9.93
CA ALA A 32 -20.34 -19.50 -10.44
C ALA A 32 -20.85 -20.48 -9.37
N SER A 33 -20.32 -20.44 -8.15
CA SER A 33 -20.66 -21.38 -7.06
C SER A 33 -20.63 -20.70 -5.69
N ASN A 34 -21.37 -21.25 -4.72
CA ASN A 34 -21.36 -20.79 -3.34
C ASN A 34 -19.94 -20.82 -2.73
N LYS A 35 -19.12 -21.81 -3.10
CA LYS A 35 -17.73 -21.91 -2.66
C LYS A 35 -16.87 -20.76 -3.21
N ALA A 36 -17.03 -20.43 -4.49
CA ALA A 36 -16.34 -19.32 -5.13
C ALA A 36 -16.77 -17.96 -4.54
N ARG A 37 -18.06 -17.80 -4.22
CA ARG A 37 -18.58 -16.60 -3.54
C ARG A 37 -17.96 -16.43 -2.15
N LEU A 38 -17.78 -17.53 -1.41
CA LEU A 38 -17.10 -17.49 -0.11
C LEU A 38 -15.65 -17.05 -0.25
N TYR A 39 -14.89 -17.64 -1.19
CA TYR A 39 -13.50 -17.23 -1.43
C TYR A 39 -13.37 -15.76 -1.82
N GLN A 40 -14.21 -15.28 -2.73
CA GLN A 40 -14.27 -13.86 -3.10
C GLN A 40 -14.55 -12.98 -1.87
N SER A 41 -15.50 -13.37 -1.01
CA SER A 41 -15.81 -12.62 0.22
C SER A 41 -14.62 -12.53 1.17
N HIS A 42 -13.84 -13.61 1.30
CA HIS A 42 -12.62 -13.61 2.14
C HIS A 42 -11.51 -12.74 1.56
N ARG A 43 -11.27 -12.80 0.24
CA ARG A 43 -10.26 -11.94 -0.42
C ARG A 43 -10.63 -10.47 -0.29
N VAL A 44 -11.89 -10.12 -0.56
CA VAL A 44 -12.37 -8.73 -0.42
C VAL A 44 -12.24 -8.24 1.02
N ARG A 45 -12.59 -9.08 2.00
CA ARG A 45 -12.39 -8.74 3.42
C ARG A 45 -10.91 -8.47 3.75
N TYR A 46 -10.01 -9.34 3.30
CA TYR A 46 -8.58 -9.13 3.50
C TYR A 46 -8.10 -7.79 2.91
N MET A 47 -8.51 -7.47 1.68
CA MET A 47 -8.15 -6.20 1.03
C MET A 47 -8.71 -4.99 1.81
N ILE A 48 -9.94 -5.07 2.32
CA ILE A 48 -10.53 -4.02 3.16
C ILE A 48 -9.77 -3.84 4.48
N ASP A 49 -9.34 -4.92 5.11
CA ASP A 49 -8.54 -4.87 6.34
C ASP A 49 -7.18 -4.19 6.08
N GLN A 50 -6.55 -4.47 4.92
CA GLN A 50 -5.33 -3.77 4.49
C GLN A 50 -5.56 -2.28 4.24
N ILE A 51 -6.62 -1.91 3.52
CA ILE A 51 -6.99 -0.50 3.29
C ILE A 51 -7.15 0.20 4.64
N THR A 52 -7.93 -0.37 5.55
CA THR A 52 -8.22 0.22 6.86
C THR A 52 -6.93 0.45 7.67
N SER A 53 -6.05 -0.56 7.75
CA SER A 53 -4.76 -0.46 8.42
C SER A 53 -3.86 0.62 7.82
N THR A 54 -3.78 0.69 6.49
CA THR A 54 -2.97 1.68 5.77
C THR A 54 -3.53 3.10 5.94
N THR A 55 -4.85 3.26 5.89
CA THR A 55 -5.51 4.55 6.13
C THR A 55 -5.28 5.04 7.56
N HIS A 56 -5.32 4.17 8.57
CA HIS A 56 -4.98 4.56 9.95
C HIS A 56 -3.55 5.11 10.05
N LYS A 57 -2.57 4.44 9.44
CA LYS A 57 -1.17 4.92 9.39
C LYS A 57 -1.04 6.25 8.66
N LEU A 58 -1.79 6.43 7.57
CA LEU A 58 -1.84 7.70 6.84
C LEU A 58 -2.37 8.82 7.74
N VAL A 59 -3.47 8.60 8.45
CA VAL A 59 -4.04 9.58 9.40
C VAL A 59 -3.00 9.97 10.45
N GLU A 60 -2.33 9.00 11.08
CA GLU A 60 -1.26 9.27 12.05
C GLU A 60 -0.11 10.09 11.46
N THR A 61 0.26 9.81 10.20
CA THR A 61 1.30 10.55 9.47
C THR A 61 0.87 12.00 9.19
N TYR A 62 -0.41 12.24 8.91
CA TYR A 62 -0.96 13.58 8.71
C TYR A 62 -1.15 14.35 10.01
N GLU A 63 -1.42 13.68 11.14
CA GLU A 63 -1.45 14.32 12.47
C GLU A 63 -0.09 14.94 12.84
N ASP A 64 1.01 14.39 12.33
CA ASP A 64 2.37 14.98 12.40
C ASP A 64 2.78 15.35 13.84
N LYS A 65 2.54 14.44 14.79
CA LYS A 65 2.77 14.66 16.24
C LYS A 65 4.21 15.04 16.57
N ASP A 66 5.16 14.51 15.80
CA ASP A 66 6.60 14.72 15.96
C ASP A 66 7.14 15.86 15.06
N ASN A 67 6.30 16.48 14.23
CA ASN A 67 6.65 17.49 13.22
C ASN A 67 7.65 17.01 12.17
N THR A 68 7.88 15.70 12.03
CA THR A 68 8.84 15.14 11.07
C THR A 68 8.45 15.49 9.64
N ARG A 69 7.13 15.53 9.34
CA ARG A 69 6.64 15.88 8.00
C ARG A 69 6.96 17.34 7.66
N LYS A 70 6.76 18.26 8.60
CA LYS A 70 7.12 19.68 8.41
C LYS A 70 8.61 19.87 8.20
N VAL A 71 9.44 19.15 8.96
CA VAL A 71 10.90 19.21 8.82
C VAL A 71 11.34 18.73 7.45
N GLU A 72 10.80 17.60 6.97
CA GLU A 72 11.09 17.08 5.63
C GLU A 72 10.67 18.07 4.53
N ILE A 73 9.47 18.65 4.65
CA ILE A 73 8.98 19.67 3.70
C ILE A 73 9.88 20.91 3.70
N ALA A 74 10.30 21.39 4.86
CA ALA A 74 11.19 22.55 4.98
C ALA A 74 12.58 22.26 4.38
N ALA A 75 13.10 21.05 4.59
CA ALA A 75 14.34 20.58 3.99
C ALA A 75 14.25 20.52 2.46
N LEU A 76 13.13 20.03 1.91
CA LEU A 76 12.86 20.04 0.47
C LEU A 76 12.70 21.46 -0.09
N GLY A 77 12.09 22.36 0.68
CA GLY A 77 11.89 23.77 0.32
C GLY A 77 13.16 24.63 0.39
N GLY A 78 14.30 24.08 0.83
CA GLY A 78 15.55 24.83 1.01
C GLY A 78 15.45 25.92 2.10
N GLN A 79 14.48 25.79 3.01
CA GLN A 79 14.23 26.74 4.09
C GLN A 79 14.98 26.31 5.35
N THR A 80 16.30 26.17 5.25
CA THR A 80 17.14 26.05 6.45
C THR A 80 17.37 27.46 7.00
N THR A 81 16.59 27.80 8.03
CA THR A 81 16.85 28.84 9.06
C THR A 81 17.70 30.07 8.66
N ALA A 82 17.04 31.23 8.63
CA ALA A 82 17.57 32.59 8.83
C ALA A 82 18.65 33.17 7.89
N THR A 83 19.42 32.36 7.16
CA THR A 83 20.47 32.86 6.27
C THR A 83 20.41 32.08 4.98
N GLY A 84 19.73 32.64 3.98
CA GLY A 84 19.42 32.00 2.71
C GLY A 84 20.60 31.22 2.14
N THR A 85 20.50 29.89 2.21
CA THR A 85 21.49 28.99 1.62
C THR A 85 20.79 27.83 0.91
N ASN A 86 20.68 28.03 -0.41
CA ASN A 86 20.70 27.05 -1.50
C ASN A 86 19.76 25.83 -1.44
N ALA A 87 18.48 26.06 -1.74
CA ALA A 87 17.60 25.03 -2.30
C ALA A 87 18.26 24.22 -3.45
N PHE A 88 19.16 24.88 -4.22
CA PHE A 88 19.93 24.26 -5.29
C PHE A 88 20.92 23.18 -4.82
N SER A 89 21.60 23.32 -3.67
CA SER A 89 22.56 22.30 -3.22
C SER A 89 21.85 21.03 -2.76
N ALA A 90 20.75 21.16 -2.02
CA ALA A 90 19.92 20.02 -1.61
C ALA A 90 19.37 19.24 -2.83
N PHE A 91 18.98 19.96 -3.89
CA PHE A 91 18.57 19.35 -5.15
C PHE A 91 19.70 18.54 -5.80
N TYR A 92 20.91 19.09 -5.89
CA TYR A 92 22.05 18.39 -6.50
C TYR A 92 22.50 17.18 -5.68
N ASP A 93 22.46 17.26 -4.35
CA ASP A 93 22.78 16.13 -3.47
C ASP A 93 21.79 14.98 -3.67
N ARG A 94 20.48 15.27 -3.79
CA ARG A 94 19.49 14.23 -4.11
C ARG A 94 19.59 13.70 -5.53
N LEU A 95 19.87 14.55 -6.51
CA LEU A 95 20.09 14.09 -7.89
C LEU A 95 21.28 13.13 -7.97
N LYS A 96 22.35 13.42 -7.21
CA LYS A 96 23.52 12.54 -7.11
C LYS A 96 23.15 11.19 -6.51
N GLU A 97 22.38 11.18 -5.43
CA GLU A 97 21.92 9.94 -4.80
C GLU A 97 21.01 9.10 -5.69
N ILE A 98 20.04 9.72 -6.38
CA ILE A 98 19.18 9.02 -7.36
C ILE A 98 20.03 8.39 -8.46
N ARG A 99 21.00 9.14 -8.98
CA ARG A 99 21.92 8.65 -10.03
C ARG A 99 22.81 7.51 -9.53
N GLU A 100 23.30 7.57 -8.30
CA GLU A 100 24.08 6.51 -7.67
C GLU A 100 23.24 5.24 -7.44
N CYS A 101 22.01 5.39 -6.94
CA CYS A 101 21.07 4.29 -6.77
C CYS A 101 20.78 3.59 -8.10
N HIS A 102 20.55 4.36 -9.17
CA HIS A 102 20.30 3.81 -10.49
C HIS A 102 21.54 3.13 -11.09
N ARG A 103 22.74 3.70 -10.87
CA ARG A 103 24.01 3.13 -11.34
C ARG A 103 24.35 1.80 -10.67
N GLY A 104 24.01 1.64 -9.39
CA GLY A 104 24.21 0.40 -8.63
C GLY A 104 23.21 -0.71 -8.96
N ARG A 105 22.14 -0.40 -9.70
CA ARG A 105 21.07 -1.35 -10.06
C ARG A 105 20.68 -1.22 -11.54
N PRO A 106 21.58 -1.55 -12.48
CA PRO A 106 21.32 -1.45 -13.92
C PRO A 106 20.22 -2.40 -14.44
N SER A 107 19.85 -3.42 -13.67
CA SER A 107 18.80 -4.40 -14.00
C SER A 107 17.48 -4.20 -13.24
N ALA A 108 17.33 -3.12 -12.47
CA ALA A 108 16.03 -2.73 -11.95
C ALA A 108 15.23 -2.11 -13.10
N GLY A 109 14.74 -2.95 -14.02
CA GLY A 109 13.58 -2.57 -14.82
C GLY A 109 12.47 -2.16 -13.86
N VAL A 110 11.58 -1.28 -14.31
CA VAL A 110 10.33 -1.02 -13.58
C VAL A 110 9.66 -2.38 -13.40
N VAL A 111 9.77 -2.95 -12.20
CA VAL A 111 9.02 -4.14 -11.84
C VAL A 111 7.60 -3.61 -11.75
N ASP A 112 6.78 -4.01 -12.72
CA ASP A 112 5.36 -3.72 -12.65
C ASP A 112 4.81 -4.47 -11.44
N THR A 113 4.68 -3.74 -10.34
CA THR A 113 4.13 -4.28 -9.10
C THR A 113 2.67 -4.67 -9.28
N ALA A 114 2.01 -4.28 -10.38
CA ALA A 114 0.68 -4.80 -10.72
C ALA A 114 0.67 -6.33 -10.74
N ASP A 115 1.72 -6.98 -11.25
CA ASP A 115 1.84 -8.45 -11.30
C ASP A 115 1.84 -9.10 -9.91
N GLU A 116 2.34 -8.41 -8.87
CA GLU A 116 2.34 -8.93 -7.50
C GLU A 116 0.97 -8.80 -6.85
N TYR A 117 0.27 -7.71 -7.13
CA TYR A 117 -1.07 -7.43 -6.63
C TYR A 117 -2.14 -8.28 -7.33
N GLU A 118 -1.99 -8.56 -8.62
CA GLU A 118 -2.91 -9.44 -9.36
C GLU A 118 -2.80 -10.91 -8.91
N LYS A 119 -1.63 -11.35 -8.43
CA LYS A 119 -1.48 -12.69 -7.83
C LYS A 119 -2.34 -12.91 -6.59
N LEU A 120 -2.73 -11.85 -5.88
CA LEU A 120 -3.69 -11.96 -4.75
C LEU A 120 -5.06 -12.47 -5.20
N LEU A 121 -5.42 -12.32 -6.48
CA LEU A 121 -6.65 -12.87 -7.04
C LEU A 121 -6.54 -14.38 -7.31
N GLU A 122 -5.32 -14.87 -7.52
CA GLU A 122 -5.01 -16.28 -7.80
C GLU A 122 -4.85 -17.12 -6.52
N GLU A 123 -4.50 -16.50 -5.40
CA GLU A 123 -4.35 -17.19 -4.12
C GLU A 123 -5.70 -17.68 -3.59
N GLU A 124 -5.85 -19.00 -3.46
CA GLU A 124 -6.99 -19.60 -2.76
C GLU A 124 -6.86 -19.33 -1.26
N PRO A 125 -7.84 -18.66 -0.63
CA PRO A 125 -7.82 -18.48 0.82
C PRO A 125 -7.82 -19.84 1.53
N GLN A 126 -6.87 -20.08 2.43
CA GLN A 126 -6.93 -21.25 3.32
C GLN A 126 -8.07 -21.08 4.31
N ILE A 127 -9.23 -21.64 3.98
CA ILE A 127 -10.39 -21.71 4.86
C ILE A 127 -10.36 -23.05 5.57
N GLU A 128 -10.04 -23.07 6.86
CA GLU A 128 -10.28 -24.24 7.70
C GLU A 128 -11.78 -24.41 7.91
N PHE A 129 -12.33 -25.47 7.32
CA PHE A 129 -13.76 -25.72 7.37
C PHE A 129 -14.04 -27.04 8.10
N SER A 130 -14.70 -26.96 9.25
CA SER A 130 -15.27 -28.15 9.89
C SER A 130 -16.47 -28.63 9.05
N GLY A 131 -16.51 -29.93 8.72
CA GLY A 131 -17.37 -30.51 7.67
C GLY A 131 -18.89 -30.28 7.81
N GLU A 132 -19.36 -29.80 8.96
CA GLU A 132 -20.79 -29.60 9.25
C GLU A 132 -21.40 -28.32 8.62
N VAL A 133 -20.60 -27.34 8.22
CA VAL A 133 -21.13 -26.04 7.73
C VAL A 133 -21.33 -26.03 6.20
N SER A 134 -21.13 -27.17 5.53
CA SER A 134 -20.89 -27.23 4.08
C SER A 134 -22.10 -26.89 3.20
N GLN A 135 -23.28 -26.69 3.81
CA GLN A 135 -24.52 -26.38 3.12
C GLN A 135 -25.39 -25.31 3.80
N SER A 136 -24.97 -24.72 4.91
CA SER A 136 -25.84 -23.80 5.65
C SER A 136 -25.39 -22.35 5.47
N MET A 137 -26.36 -21.57 4.98
CA MET A 137 -26.44 -20.13 4.87
C MET A 137 -26.33 -19.45 6.24
N HIS A 138 -25.30 -19.73 7.03
CA HIS A 138 -25.08 -19.14 8.34
C HIS A 138 -23.67 -18.57 8.40
N MET A 139 -23.60 -17.23 8.31
CA MET A 139 -22.47 -16.43 8.80
C MET A 139 -22.27 -16.80 10.27
N VAL A 140 -21.37 -17.74 10.55
CA VAL A 140 -20.78 -17.85 11.88
C VAL A 140 -19.68 -16.79 11.92
N ASN A 141 -19.98 -15.70 12.61
CA ASN A 141 -19.00 -14.73 13.06
C ASN A 141 -17.91 -15.46 13.88
N CYS A 142 -16.82 -15.83 13.23
CA CYS A 142 -15.55 -16.00 13.93
C CYS A 142 -14.89 -14.62 14.04
N PHE A 143 -15.35 -13.86 15.03
CA PHE A 143 -14.62 -12.75 15.63
C PHE A 143 -14.48 -13.07 17.11
N THR A 144 -13.33 -13.62 17.48
CA THR A 144 -12.71 -13.51 18.80
C THR A 144 -11.22 -13.40 18.57
#